data_AF-A0A8T4NVC3-F1
#
_entry.id   AF-A0A8T4NVC3-F1
#
_cell.length_a   1.000
_cell.length_b   1.000
_cell.length_c   1.000
_cell.angle_alpha   90.00
_cell.angle_beta   90.00
_cell.angle_gamma   90.00
#
_symmetry.space_group_name_H-M   'P 1'
#
loop_
_entity.id
_entity.type
_entity.pdbx_description
1 polymer ?
#
loop_
_entity_poly.entity_id
_entity_poly.type
_entity_poly.pdbx_seq_one_letter_code
_entity_poly.pdbx_strand_id
1 'polypeptide(L)'
;MRFVLRSKIHKANVTEANLSYVGSITIDEVLLEKCGFIEHEKVLVVSNTSGARLETYIISGKKNSGIICMNGASAHLIKKG
;
A
#
# COMPACT_ATOMS: atom_id res chain seq x y z
N MET A 1 -12.91 -14.79 18.68
CA MET A 1 -12.36 -13.60 17.99
C MET A 1 -12.75 -13.67 16.52
N ARG A 2 -13.22 -12.58 15.90
CA ARG A 2 -13.56 -12.53 14.45
C ARG A 2 -12.62 -11.56 13.74
N PHE A 3 -12.17 -11.91 12.55
CA PHE A 3 -11.44 -11.00 11.67
C PHE A 3 -12.42 -10.44 10.63
N VAL A 4 -12.56 -9.12 10.58
CA VAL A 4 -13.45 -8.42 9.65
C VAL A 4 -12.66 -7.34 8.92
N LEU A 5 -13.09 -7.00 7.70
CA LEU A 5 -12.50 -5.91 6.94
C LEU A 5 -12.89 -4.57 7.59
N ARG A 6 -11.89 -3.80 8.07
CA ARG A 6 -12.13 -2.44 8.57
C ARG A 6 -12.25 -1.44 7.41
N SER A 7 -11.23 -1.40 6.57
CA SER A 7 -11.07 -0.39 5.52
C SER A 7 -10.41 -0.97 4.27
N LYS A 8 -10.63 -0.36 3.11
CA LYS A 8 -10.05 -0.80 1.82
C LYS A 8 -9.89 0.37 0.85
N ILE A 9 -8.73 0.43 0.21
CA ILE A 9 -8.54 1.18 -1.03
C ILE A 9 -8.76 0.21 -2.20
N HIS A 10 -9.76 0.48 -3.04
CA HIS A 10 -10.12 -0.43 -4.13
C HIS A 10 -9.51 0.01 -5.45
N LYS A 11 -8.78 -0.91 -6.11
CA LYS A 11 -8.19 -0.73 -7.45
C LYS A 11 -7.31 0.53 -7.58
N ALA A 12 -6.51 0.81 -6.54
CA ALA A 12 -5.42 1.78 -6.67
C ALA A 12 -4.41 1.31 -7.72
N ASN A 13 -3.85 2.26 -8.46
CA ASN A 13 -2.78 2.04 -9.42
C ASN A 13 -1.43 2.21 -8.70
N VAL A 14 -0.49 1.30 -8.90
CA VAL A 14 0.85 1.43 -8.28
C VAL A 14 1.63 2.47 -9.06
N THR A 15 1.88 3.62 -8.43
CA THR A 15 2.55 4.75 -9.08
C THR A 15 4.06 4.57 -9.15
N GLU A 16 4.62 3.83 -8.19
CA GLU A 16 6.06 3.59 -8.05
C GLU A 16 6.34 2.23 -7.40
N ALA A 17 7.51 1.64 -7.71
CA ALA A 17 8.02 0.47 -7.02
C ALA A 17 9.52 0.68 -6.75
N ASN A 18 9.90 0.85 -5.48
CA ASN A 18 11.25 1.23 -5.06
C ASN A 18 11.94 0.10 -4.30
N LEU A 19 12.91 -0.57 -4.95
CA LEU A 19 13.65 -1.69 -4.38
C LEU A 19 14.67 -1.28 -3.30
N SER A 20 15.15 -0.04 -3.33
CA SER A 20 16.23 0.44 -2.46
C SER A 20 15.76 0.83 -1.05
N TYR A 21 14.45 0.79 -0.79
CA TYR A 21 13.85 1.17 0.49
C TYR A 21 13.45 -0.05 1.35
N VAL A 22 13.13 0.18 2.62
CA VAL A 22 12.68 -0.88 3.54
C VAL A 22 11.23 -1.28 3.24
N GLY A 23 10.95 -2.59 3.30
CA GLY A 23 9.66 -3.17 2.94
C GLY A 23 8.46 -2.47 3.61
N SER A 24 7.65 -1.77 2.81
CA SER A 24 6.45 -1.02 3.25
C SER A 24 5.58 -0.68 2.02
N ILE A 25 4.44 -0.03 2.24
CA ILE A 25 3.67 0.64 1.19
C ILE A 25 3.51 2.12 1.53
N THR A 26 3.95 3.01 0.64
CA THR A 26 3.67 4.46 0.78
C THR A 26 2.35 4.78 0.11
N ILE A 27 1.45 5.47 0.83
CA ILE A 27 0.11 5.82 0.33
C ILE A 27 -0.12 7.32 0.56
N ASP A 28 -0.71 8.01 -0.42
CA ASP A 28 -1.15 9.41 -0.27
C ASP A 28 -1.97 9.60 1.02
N GLU A 29 -1.54 10.55 1.85
CA GLU A 29 -2.19 10.95 3.10
C GLU A 29 -3.70 11.19 2.94
N VAL A 30 -4.16 11.74 1.81
CA VAL A 30 -5.61 11.95 1.57
C VAL A 30 -6.37 10.63 1.47
N LEU A 31 -5.77 9.59 0.89
CA LEU A 31 -6.39 8.27 0.82
C LEU A 31 -6.39 7.60 2.20
N LEU A 32 -5.34 7.79 2.99
CA LEU A 32 -5.26 7.30 4.36
C LEU A 32 -6.36 7.94 5.22
N GLU A 33 -6.49 9.27 5.20
CA GLU A 33 -7.54 10.02 5.91
C GLU A 33 -8.94 9.52 5.52
N LYS A 34 -9.22 9.38 4.21
CA LYS A 34 -10.54 8.92 3.72
C LYS A 34 -10.87 7.48 4.12
N CYS A 35 -9.86 6.62 4.24
CA CYS A 35 -10.04 5.22 4.64
C CYS A 35 -9.90 5.02 6.17
N GLY A 36 -9.54 6.07 6.91
CA GLY A 36 -9.23 6.00 8.33
C GLY A 36 -8.03 5.11 8.65
N PHE A 37 -7.04 5.02 7.76
CA PHE A 37 -5.77 4.31 8.00
C PHE A 37 -4.77 5.21 8.73
N ILE A 38 -3.85 4.62 9.49
CA ILE A 38 -2.74 5.33 10.14
C ILE A 38 -1.37 4.85 9.65
N GLU A 39 -0.36 5.69 9.80
CA GLU A 39 1.02 5.30 9.56
C GLU A 39 1.43 4.13 10.47
N HIS A 40 2.26 3.22 9.95
CA HIS A 40 2.66 1.96 10.57
C HIS A 40 1.55 0.92 10.77
N GLU A 41 0.34 1.17 10.28
CA GLU A 41 -0.73 0.18 10.34
C GLU A 41 -0.45 -1.01 9.43
N LYS A 42 -0.66 -2.23 9.95
CA LYS A 42 -0.58 -3.47 9.17
C LYS A 42 -1.69 -3.53 8.12
N VAL A 43 -1.31 -3.79 6.88
CA VAL A 43 -2.22 -3.93 5.74
C VAL A 43 -1.95 -5.20 4.95
N LEU A 44 -3.01 -5.71 4.32
CA LEU A 44 -2.95 -6.75 3.31
C LEU A 44 -3.05 -6.11 1.93
N VAL A 45 -2.06 -6.37 1.08
CA VAL A 45 -2.01 -5.87 -0.31
C VAL A 45 -2.20 -7.04 -1.27
N VAL A 46 -3.05 -6.82 -2.27
CA VAL A 46 -3.33 -7.80 -3.33
C VAL A 46 -3.13 -7.13 -4.68
N SER A 47 -2.25 -7.70 -5.49
CA SER A 47 -2.10 -7.27 -6.88
C SER A 47 -3.14 -7.97 -7.76
N ASN A 48 -3.95 -7.19 -8.47
CA ASN A 48 -4.85 -7.74 -9.49
C ASN A 48 -4.08 -8.18 -10.75
N THR A 49 -2.86 -7.69 -10.96
CA THR A 49 -2.06 -7.96 -12.14
C THR A 49 -1.28 -9.27 -12.01
N SER A 50 -0.60 -9.48 -10.88
CA SER A 50 0.22 -10.69 -10.65
C SER A 50 -0.45 -11.74 -9.78
N GLY A 51 -1.57 -11.41 -9.12
CA GLY A 51 -2.20 -12.28 -8.11
C GLY A 51 -1.43 -12.34 -6.78
N ALA A 52 -0.29 -11.67 -6.67
CA ALA A 52 0.51 -11.65 -5.45
C ALA A 52 -0.29 -11.09 -4.27
N ARG A 53 -0.09 -11.69 -3.10
CA ARG A 53 -0.70 -11.28 -1.82
C ARG A 53 0.40 -11.16 -0.79
N LEU A 54 0.46 -10.03 -0.10
CA LEU A 54 1.46 -9.81 0.94
C LEU A 54 0.90 -8.96 2.07
N GLU A 55 1.50 -9.10 3.25
CA GLU A 55 1.25 -8.23 4.39
C GLU A 55 2.44 -7.29 4.55
N THR A 56 2.16 -6.03 4.88
CA THR A 56 3.18 -5.02 5.17
C THR A 56 2.57 -3.92 6.05
N TYR A 57 3.23 -2.78 6.20
CA TYR A 57 2.73 -1.62 6.92
C TYR A 57 2.78 -0.35 6.07
N ILE A 58 1.97 0.62 6.46
CA ILE A 58 1.83 1.91 5.76
C ILE A 58 2.96 2.88 6.16
N ILE A 59 3.46 3.62 5.18
CA ILE A 59 4.19 4.88 5.36
C ILE A 59 3.34 6.00 4.74
N SER A 60 3.23 7.15 5.42
CA SER A 60 2.45 8.27 4.89
C SER A 60 3.19 8.94 3.73
N GLY A 61 2.52 9.08 2.59
CA GLY A 61 3.01 9.80 1.42
C GLY A 61 2.61 11.27 1.43
N LYS A 62 3.21 12.07 0.55
CA LYS A 62 2.86 13.49 0.40
C LYS A 62 1.36 13.66 0.08
N LYS A 63 0.67 14.52 0.80
CA LYS A 63 -0.74 14.87 0.58
C LYS A 63 -1.03 15.27 -0.88
N ASN A 64 -2.09 14.72 -1.46
CA ASN A 64 -2.54 14.96 -2.84
C ASN A 64 -1.55 14.53 -3.93
N SER A 65 -0.55 13.70 -3.61
CA SER A 65 0.39 13.18 -4.62
C SER A 65 -0.18 12.05 -5.46
N GLY A 66 -1.25 11.38 -5.00
CA GLY A 66 -1.75 10.14 -5.56
C GLY A 66 -0.79 8.96 -5.42
N ILE A 67 0.27 9.09 -4.61
CA ILE A 67 1.31 8.06 -4.51
C ILE A 67 0.75 6.76 -3.93
N ILE A 68 1.12 5.66 -4.60
CA ILE A 68 0.97 4.28 -4.15
C ILE A 68 2.29 3.61 -4.50
N CYS A 69 3.24 3.61 -3.57
CA CYS A 69 4.59 3.09 -3.79
C CYS A 69 4.78 1.76 -3.06
N MET A 70 5.17 0.72 -3.80
CA MET A 70 5.61 -0.55 -3.21
C MET A 70 7.10 -0.45 -2.88
N ASN A 71 7.47 -0.53 -1.61
CA ASN A 71 8.86 -0.38 -1.17
C ASN A 71 9.53 -1.73 -0.85
N GLY A 72 10.83 -1.80 -1.09
CA GLY A 72 11.71 -2.92 -0.71
C GLY A 72 11.27 -4.25 -1.29
N ALA A 73 11.21 -5.28 -0.43
CA ALA A 73 10.86 -6.64 -0.83
C ALA A 73 9.52 -6.72 -1.61
N SER A 74 8.57 -5.84 -1.28
CA SER A 74 7.25 -5.81 -1.93
C SER A 74 7.32 -5.41 -3.41
N ALA A 75 8.31 -4.61 -3.80
CA ALA A 75 8.56 -4.20 -5.17
C ALA A 75 9.03 -5.34 -6.08
N HIS A 76 9.46 -6.48 -5.53
CA HIS A 76 9.72 -7.69 -6.34
C HIS A 76 8.42 -8.33 -6.84
N LEU A 77 7.36 -8.29 -6.03
CA LEU A 77 6.10 -9.01 -6.26
C LEU A 77 5.04 -8.15 -6.96
N ILE A 78 5.06 -6.84 -6.72
CA ILE A 78 4.10 -5.87 -7.23
C ILE A 78 4.86 -4.72 -7.88
N LYS A 79 4.62 -4.52 -9.17
CA LYS A 79 5.31 -3.52 -10.01
C LYS A 79 4.43 -2.29 -10.22
N LYS A 80 5.05 -1.21 -10.70
CA LYS A 80 4.35 -0.02 -11.20
C LYS A 80 3.39 -0.39 -12.33
N GLY A 81 2.21 0.24 -12.34
CA GLY A 81 1.07 -0.08 -13.21
C GLY A 81 0.00 -0.91 -12.51
#